data_AF-A0A7H4MCQ2-F1
#
_entry.id   AF-A0A7H4MCQ2-F1
#
_cell.length_a   1.000
_cell.length_b   1.000
_cell.length_c   1.000
_cell.angle_alpha   90.00
_cell.angle_beta   90.00
_cell.angle_gamma   90.00
#
_symmetry.space_group_name_H-M   'P 1'
#
loop_
_entity.id
_entity.type
_entity.pdbx_description
1 polymer ?
#
loop_
_entity_poly.entity_id
_entity_poly.type
_entity_poly.pdbx_seq_one_letter_code
_entity_poly.pdbx_strand_id
1 'polypeptide(L)'
;MVGETTCDGKKKMYEYMAEFKAVHVMQLPNSASDAASRTLWKTEILRLQQVIETRFGTPISEAALREAIVLKNRERRALAHFYRLGQLNPPVLSGGDILKVVYGATFRFDKTALIDELHAMADRIHQEWRQGKRLEPRPRILITGCPIGGAAEKVVRAIEENGGWVVGYENCTGAKATERCVAEEGDVYDALTDKYLAIGCSCISPNDQRLQLLSQMVEEYQADGVIDVILQACHTYAVESLAIKRHLRQQHDLPYMAIETDYSTADLGQLSTRVTAFIEML
;
A
#
# COMPACT_ATOMS: atom_id res chain seq x y z
N MET A 1 -5.32 12.29 17.24
CA MET A 1 -4.49 11.75 16.14
C MET A 1 -3.81 10.51 16.69
N VAL A 2 -3.78 9.42 15.93
CA VAL A 2 -2.93 8.27 16.26
C VAL A 2 -1.73 8.34 15.32
N GLY A 3 -0.54 8.47 15.88
CA GLY A 3 0.73 8.47 15.17
C GLY A 3 1.54 7.21 15.49
N GLU A 4 2.67 7.06 14.81
CA GLU A 4 3.50 5.86 14.85
C GLU A 4 4.99 6.21 14.69
N THR A 5 5.86 5.46 15.38
CA THR A 5 7.31 5.67 15.30
C THR A 5 7.95 4.98 14.09
N THR A 6 7.47 5.27 12.87
CA THR A 6 8.07 4.75 11.63
C THR A 6 9.34 5.52 11.23
N CYS A 7 9.24 6.51 10.35
CA CYS A 7 10.39 7.30 9.93
C CYS A 7 10.68 8.45 10.92
N ASP A 8 11.95 8.88 10.99
CA ASP A 8 12.38 9.94 11.91
C ASP A 8 11.64 11.27 11.69
N GLY A 9 11.34 11.61 10.43
CA GLY A 9 10.54 12.79 10.10
C GLY A 9 9.16 12.76 10.75
N LYS A 10 8.44 11.63 10.66
CA LYS A 10 7.12 11.47 11.30
C LYS A 10 7.22 11.51 12.81
N LYS A 11 8.22 10.84 13.40
CA LYS A 11 8.46 10.83 14.85
C LYS A 11 8.56 12.24 15.42
N LYS A 12 9.41 13.09 14.83
CA LYS A 12 9.57 14.48 15.27
C LYS A 12 8.36 15.35 14.93
N MET A 13 7.73 15.13 13.76
CA MET A 13 6.51 15.85 13.39
C MET A 13 5.37 15.63 14.39
N TYR A 14 5.23 14.43 14.94
CA TYR A 14 4.20 14.16 15.97
C TYR A 14 4.43 14.91 17.27
N GLU A 15 5.68 15.21 17.64
CA GLU A 15 5.99 16.03 18.81
C GLU A 15 5.49 17.47 18.61
N TYR A 16 5.78 18.08 17.46
CA TYR A 16 5.25 19.41 17.13
C TYR A 16 3.72 19.42 16.99
N MET A 17 3.15 18.36 16.43
CA MET A 17 1.69 18.23 16.30
C MET A 17 1.00 18.16 17.67
N ALA A 18 1.65 17.58 18.67
CA ALA A 18 1.12 17.46 20.02
C ALA A 18 0.92 18.83 20.70
N GLU A 19 1.61 19.88 20.24
CA GLU A 19 1.46 21.25 20.76
C GLU A 19 0.09 21.86 20.46
N PHE A 20 -0.58 21.43 19.38
CA PHE A 20 -1.85 22.00 18.93
C PHE A 20 -2.98 20.98 18.70
N LYS A 21 -2.72 19.68 18.88
CA LYS A 21 -3.72 18.63 18.71
C LYS A 21 -3.43 17.45 19.64
N ALA A 22 -4.46 16.77 20.12
CA ALA A 22 -4.26 15.52 20.85
C ALA A 22 -3.62 14.46 19.94
N VAL A 23 -2.44 13.97 20.31
CA VAL A 23 -1.68 12.94 19.59
C VAL A 23 -1.37 11.79 20.55
N HIS A 24 -1.65 10.56 20.13
CA HIS A 24 -1.15 9.34 20.76
C HIS A 24 -0.19 8.67 19.78
N VAL A 25 1.08 8.51 20.16
CA VAL A 25 2.10 7.89 19.30
C VAL A 25 2.33 6.45 19.74
N MET A 26 2.11 5.50 18.84
CA MET A 26 2.42 4.09 19.03
C MET A 26 3.87 3.79 18.67
N GLN A 27 4.53 2.95 19.46
CA GLN A 27 5.91 2.52 19.21
C GLN A 27 5.96 1.29 18.30
N LEU A 28 6.15 1.51 17.00
CA LEU A 28 6.39 0.42 16.06
C LEU A 28 7.81 -0.15 16.28
N PRO A 29 7.99 -1.47 16.46
CA PRO A 29 9.33 -2.06 16.53
C PRO A 29 10.06 -1.94 15.17
N ASN A 30 11.39 -1.94 15.21
CA ASN A 30 12.22 -1.92 14.00
C ASN A 30 12.46 -3.32 13.40
N SER A 31 11.95 -4.37 14.05
CA SER A 31 12.03 -5.77 13.62
C SER A 31 10.63 -6.39 13.73
N ALA A 32 10.36 -7.39 12.89
CA ALA A 32 9.12 -8.17 12.91
C ALA A 32 9.36 -9.66 13.20
N SER A 33 10.62 -10.08 13.38
CA SER A 33 10.99 -11.50 13.45
C SER A 33 11.16 -12.04 14.86
N ASP A 34 11.34 -11.17 15.86
CA ASP A 34 11.64 -11.56 17.23
C ASP A 34 10.46 -11.38 18.20
N ALA A 35 10.46 -12.20 19.24
CA ALA A 35 9.39 -12.22 20.24
C ALA A 35 9.28 -10.90 21.04
N ALA A 36 10.38 -10.16 21.21
CA ALA A 36 10.35 -8.90 21.96
C ALA A 36 9.63 -7.81 21.14
N SER A 37 9.93 -7.71 19.85
CA SER A 37 9.23 -6.83 18.91
C SER A 37 7.74 -7.16 18.82
N ARG A 38 7.39 -8.44 18.73
CA ARG A 38 5.98 -8.89 18.76
C ARG A 38 5.28 -8.48 20.05
N THR A 39 5.93 -8.69 21.19
CA THR A 39 5.40 -8.32 22.51
C THR A 39 5.21 -6.81 22.65
N LEU A 40 6.18 -6.01 22.17
CA LEU A 40 6.08 -4.55 22.14
C LEU A 40 4.84 -4.14 21.34
N TRP A 41 4.70 -4.63 20.11
CA TRP A 41 3.59 -4.23 19.25
C TRP A 41 2.21 -4.63 19.82
N LYS A 42 2.08 -5.84 20.38
CA LYS A 42 0.87 -6.26 21.09
C LYS A 42 0.54 -5.33 22.26
N THR A 43 1.56 -4.92 23.02
CA THR A 43 1.42 -3.99 24.14
C THR A 43 0.98 -2.59 23.68
N GLU A 44 1.52 -2.09 22.56
CA GLU A 44 1.08 -0.82 21.99
C GLU A 44 -0.38 -0.84 21.54
N ILE A 45 -0.85 -1.95 20.95
CA ILE A 45 -2.27 -2.12 20.56
C ILE A 45 -3.18 -2.05 21.79
N LEU A 46 -2.84 -2.76 22.86
CA LEU A 46 -3.58 -2.72 24.13
C LEU A 46 -3.57 -1.32 24.76
N ARG A 47 -2.43 -0.61 24.69
CA ARG A 47 -2.34 0.77 25.18
C ARG A 47 -3.20 1.73 24.36
N LEU A 48 -3.21 1.58 23.03
CA LEU A 48 -4.08 2.37 22.17
C LEU A 48 -5.54 2.16 22.53
N GLN A 49 -5.97 0.92 22.76
CA GLN A 49 -7.34 0.62 23.21
C GLN A 49 -7.67 1.40 24.48
N GLN A 50 -6.83 1.31 25.53
CA GLN A 50 -7.05 2.03 26.79
C GLN A 50 -7.16 3.54 26.59
N VAL A 51 -6.35 4.11 25.70
CA VAL A 51 -6.39 5.54 25.37
C VAL A 51 -7.71 5.92 24.67
N ILE A 52 -8.20 5.08 23.75
CA ILE A 52 -9.49 5.29 23.08
C ILE A 52 -10.63 5.17 24.08
N GLU A 53 -10.66 4.11 24.89
CA GLU A 53 -11.68 3.88 25.92
C GLU A 53 -11.76 5.05 26.91
N THR A 54 -10.61 5.52 27.39
CA THR A 54 -10.52 6.69 28.29
C THR A 54 -11.02 7.95 27.61
N ARG A 55 -10.64 8.19 26.35
CA ARG A 55 -10.99 9.40 25.63
C ARG A 55 -12.48 9.51 25.34
N PHE A 56 -13.14 8.39 25.04
CA PHE A 56 -14.55 8.35 24.65
C PHE A 56 -15.47 7.80 25.75
N GLY A 57 -14.94 7.44 26.91
CA GLY A 57 -15.70 6.89 28.04
C GLY A 57 -16.44 5.60 27.72
N THR A 58 -15.99 4.85 26.70
CA THR A 58 -16.70 3.67 26.17
C THR A 58 -15.74 2.48 26.14
N PRO A 59 -15.98 1.42 26.92
CA PRO A 59 -15.19 0.19 26.87
C PRO A 59 -15.29 -0.50 25.50
N ILE A 60 -14.19 -1.06 25.03
CA ILE A 60 -14.10 -1.85 23.81
C ILE A 60 -14.04 -3.32 24.22
N SER A 61 -15.14 -4.04 24.01
CA SER A 61 -15.19 -5.47 24.32
C SER A 61 -14.46 -6.30 23.27
N GLU A 62 -14.00 -7.49 23.65
CA GLU A 62 -13.43 -8.44 22.70
C GLU A 62 -14.42 -8.84 21.60
N ALA A 63 -15.71 -8.99 21.94
CA ALA A 63 -16.76 -9.28 20.96
C ALA A 63 -16.87 -8.18 19.90
N ALA A 64 -16.85 -6.90 20.32
CA ALA A 64 -16.86 -5.76 19.41
C ALA A 64 -15.61 -5.73 18.51
N LEU A 65 -14.43 -6.09 19.05
CA LEU A 65 -13.21 -6.24 18.25
C LEU A 65 -13.33 -7.34 17.21
N ARG A 66 -13.90 -8.50 17.58
CA ARG A 66 -14.13 -9.62 16.64
C ARG A 66 -15.05 -9.21 15.50
N GLU A 67 -16.18 -8.57 15.81
CA GLU A 67 -17.11 -8.05 14.81
C GLU A 67 -16.44 -7.03 13.88
N ALA A 68 -15.65 -6.11 14.44
CA ALA A 68 -14.90 -5.13 13.66
C ALA A 68 -13.82 -5.78 12.77
N ILE A 69 -13.13 -6.82 13.24
CA ILE A 69 -12.17 -7.60 12.46
C ILE A 69 -12.86 -8.23 11.25
N VAL A 70 -14.00 -8.90 11.44
CA VAL A 70 -14.77 -9.52 10.37
C VAL A 70 -15.21 -8.49 9.34
N LEU A 71 -15.78 -7.35 9.78
CA LEU A 71 -16.19 -6.27 8.89
C LEU A 71 -15.01 -5.70 8.09
N LYS A 72 -13.89 -5.42 8.76
CA LYS A 72 -12.68 -4.90 8.10
C LYS A 72 -12.05 -5.92 7.15
N ASN A 73 -12.16 -7.21 7.42
CA ASN A 73 -11.70 -8.25 6.50
C ASN A 73 -12.61 -8.38 5.27
N ARG A 74 -13.93 -8.22 5.43
CA ARG A 74 -14.84 -8.11 4.27
C ARG A 74 -14.46 -6.92 3.39
N GLU A 75 -14.17 -5.76 3.99
CA GLU A 75 -13.68 -4.58 3.26
C GLU A 75 -12.34 -4.85 2.54
N ARG A 76 -11.37 -5.48 3.22
CA ARG A 76 -10.09 -5.84 2.58
C ARG A 76 -10.26 -6.80 1.42
N ARG A 77 -11.11 -7.82 1.55
CA ARG A 77 -11.43 -8.76 0.46
C ARG A 77 -12.09 -8.06 -0.73
N ALA A 78 -13.03 -7.15 -0.48
CA ALA A 78 -13.68 -6.37 -1.53
C ALA A 78 -12.70 -5.42 -2.24
N LEU A 79 -11.86 -4.73 -1.47
CA LEU A 79 -10.78 -3.89 -2.00
C LEU A 79 -9.78 -4.70 -2.82
N ALA A 80 -9.31 -5.83 -2.31
CA ALA A 80 -8.40 -6.72 -3.02
C ALA A 80 -9.03 -7.27 -4.31
N HIS A 81 -10.32 -7.65 -4.28
CA HIS A 81 -11.03 -8.10 -5.47
C HIS A 81 -11.07 -7.02 -6.56
N PHE A 82 -11.43 -5.79 -6.20
CA PHE A 82 -11.39 -4.66 -7.15
C PHE A 82 -9.96 -4.33 -7.61
N TYR A 83 -9.02 -4.27 -6.67
CA TYR A 83 -7.62 -3.93 -6.94
C TYR A 83 -6.95 -4.91 -7.92
N ARG A 84 -7.26 -6.21 -7.80
CA ARG A 84 -6.77 -7.27 -8.67
C ARG A 84 -7.33 -7.22 -10.10
N LEU A 85 -8.25 -6.31 -10.43
CA LEU A 85 -8.58 -6.01 -11.83
C LEU A 85 -7.34 -5.58 -12.63
N GLY A 86 -6.32 -5.03 -11.96
CA GLY A 86 -5.02 -4.75 -12.58
C GLY A 86 -4.27 -5.99 -13.09
N GLN A 87 -4.60 -7.19 -12.61
CA GLN A 87 -4.04 -8.45 -13.09
C GLN A 87 -4.59 -8.85 -14.47
N LEU A 88 -5.70 -8.24 -14.91
CA LEU A 88 -6.27 -8.52 -16.23
C LEU A 88 -5.30 -8.12 -17.34
N ASN A 89 -5.13 -9.02 -18.31
CA ASN A 89 -4.26 -8.83 -19.47
C ASN A 89 -4.98 -9.27 -20.75
N PRO A 90 -5.22 -8.38 -21.74
CA PRO A 90 -4.93 -6.94 -21.71
C PRO A 90 -5.75 -6.19 -20.63
N PRO A 91 -5.24 -5.06 -20.10
CA PRO A 91 -5.93 -4.27 -19.08
C PRO A 91 -7.32 -3.82 -19.53
N VAL A 92 -8.21 -3.57 -18.57
CA VAL A 92 -9.55 -2.98 -18.80
C VAL A 92 -9.71 -1.60 -18.16
N LEU A 93 -8.88 -1.31 -17.15
CA LEU A 93 -8.78 -0.03 -16.46
C LEU A 93 -7.33 0.44 -16.49
N SER A 94 -7.15 1.76 -16.45
CA SER A 94 -5.86 2.35 -16.14
C SER A 94 -5.52 2.13 -14.66
N GLY A 95 -4.24 2.11 -14.33
CA GLY A 95 -3.80 2.10 -12.94
C GLY A 95 -4.24 3.35 -12.20
N GLY A 96 -4.29 4.50 -12.89
CA GLY A 96 -4.87 5.73 -12.35
C GLY A 96 -6.32 5.57 -11.89
N ASP A 97 -7.15 4.88 -12.65
CA ASP A 97 -8.55 4.64 -12.26
C ASP A 97 -8.65 3.64 -11.10
N ILE A 98 -7.81 2.60 -11.09
CA ILE A 98 -7.70 1.68 -9.93
C ILE A 98 -7.31 2.47 -8.67
N LEU A 99 -6.30 3.33 -8.77
CA LEU A 99 -5.80 4.15 -7.67
C LEU A 99 -6.89 5.08 -7.12
N LYS A 100 -7.66 5.75 -7.99
CA LYS A 100 -8.75 6.65 -7.56
C LYS A 100 -9.79 5.92 -6.71
N VAL A 101 -10.18 4.71 -7.11
CA VAL A 101 -11.17 3.92 -6.37
C VAL A 101 -10.59 3.44 -5.04
N VAL A 102 -9.39 2.85 -5.05
CA VAL A 102 -8.74 2.34 -3.83
C VAL A 102 -8.47 3.48 -2.83
N TYR A 103 -7.98 4.62 -3.30
CA TYR A 103 -7.75 5.80 -2.47
C TYR A 103 -9.07 6.40 -1.97
N GLY A 104 -10.06 6.55 -2.85
CA GLY A 104 -11.39 7.08 -2.50
C GLY A 104 -12.13 6.25 -1.44
N ALA A 105 -11.96 4.92 -1.47
CA ALA A 105 -12.53 4.01 -0.47
C ALA A 105 -12.07 4.32 0.97
N THR A 106 -10.88 4.91 1.14
CA THR A 106 -10.36 5.29 2.47
C THR A 106 -11.20 6.37 3.15
N PHE A 107 -11.95 7.17 2.37
CA PHE A 107 -12.80 8.27 2.85
C PHE A 107 -14.28 7.88 3.01
N ARG A 108 -14.62 6.61 2.78
CA ARG A 108 -16.00 6.10 2.93
C ARG A 108 -16.21 5.55 4.34
N PHE A 109 -17.13 6.16 5.09
CA PHE A 109 -17.43 5.76 6.47
C PHE A 109 -18.40 4.58 6.56
N ASP A 110 -19.40 4.51 5.67
CA ASP A 110 -20.28 3.33 5.56
C ASP A 110 -19.52 2.20 4.88
N LYS A 111 -19.03 1.25 5.69
CA LYS A 111 -18.22 0.14 5.21
C LYS A 111 -19.04 -0.93 4.50
N THR A 112 -20.29 -1.14 4.90
CA THR A 112 -21.15 -2.13 4.25
C THR A 112 -21.53 -1.69 2.85
N ALA A 113 -21.97 -0.44 2.70
CA ALA A 113 -22.26 0.12 1.37
C ALA A 113 -21.01 0.12 0.47
N LEU A 114 -19.84 0.50 1.02
CA LEU A 114 -18.58 0.44 0.29
C LEU A 114 -18.25 -0.97 -0.22
N ILE A 115 -18.42 -2.00 0.63
CA ILE A 115 -18.16 -3.39 0.27
C ILE A 115 -19.03 -3.81 -0.92
N ASP A 116 -20.32 -3.52 -0.85
CA ASP A 116 -21.28 -3.91 -1.90
C ASP A 116 -20.99 -3.17 -3.22
N GLU A 117 -20.67 -1.88 -3.14
CA GLU A 117 -20.26 -1.06 -4.31
C GLU A 117 -18.99 -1.58 -4.98
N LEU A 118 -17.97 -1.96 -4.19
CA LEU A 118 -16.71 -2.48 -4.71
C LEU A 118 -16.91 -3.82 -5.44
N HIS A 119 -17.71 -4.73 -4.86
CA HIS A 119 -18.03 -6.00 -5.51
C HIS A 119 -18.80 -5.79 -6.81
N ALA A 120 -19.87 -4.99 -6.77
CA ALA A 120 -20.67 -4.71 -7.96
C ALA A 120 -19.84 -4.06 -9.07
N MET A 121 -18.92 -3.15 -8.71
CA MET A 121 -18.03 -2.51 -9.66
C MET A 121 -17.03 -3.50 -10.27
N ALA A 122 -16.40 -4.34 -9.44
CA ALA A 122 -15.45 -5.34 -9.91
C ALA A 122 -16.10 -6.38 -10.84
N ASP A 123 -17.27 -6.90 -10.47
CA ASP A 123 -18.01 -7.89 -11.26
C ASP A 123 -18.43 -7.33 -12.62
N ARG A 124 -18.95 -6.09 -12.64
CA ARG A 124 -19.30 -5.40 -13.89
C ARG A 124 -18.09 -5.26 -14.81
N ILE A 125 -16.95 -4.81 -14.27
CA ILE A 125 -15.74 -4.60 -15.07
C ILE A 125 -15.16 -5.92 -15.58
N HIS A 126 -15.19 -6.98 -14.77
CA HIS A 126 -14.86 -8.33 -15.22
C HIS A 126 -15.78 -8.82 -16.34
N GLN A 127 -17.08 -8.52 -16.26
CA GLN A 127 -18.03 -8.87 -17.32
C GLN A 127 -17.75 -8.10 -18.60
N GLU A 128 -17.51 -6.78 -18.53
CA GLU A 128 -17.10 -5.96 -19.67
C GLU A 128 -15.80 -6.52 -20.31
N TRP A 129 -14.86 -6.97 -19.48
CA TRP A 129 -13.67 -7.66 -19.96
C TRP A 129 -14.03 -9.00 -20.64
N ARG A 130 -14.92 -9.83 -20.10
CA ARG A 130 -15.36 -11.06 -20.83
C ARG A 130 -16.05 -10.75 -22.16
N GLN A 131 -16.66 -9.57 -22.31
CA GLN A 131 -17.31 -9.10 -23.54
C GLN A 131 -16.35 -8.43 -24.54
N GLY A 132 -15.06 -8.37 -24.23
CA GLY A 132 -14.02 -7.88 -25.15
C GLY A 132 -13.56 -6.44 -24.92
N LYS A 133 -14.06 -5.73 -23.90
CA LYS A 133 -13.52 -4.40 -23.55
C LYS A 133 -12.07 -4.52 -23.09
N ARG A 134 -11.15 -3.90 -23.82
CA ARG A 134 -9.71 -3.87 -23.50
C ARG A 134 -9.18 -2.46 -23.71
N LEU A 135 -8.15 -2.11 -22.95
CA LEU A 135 -7.23 -1.03 -23.29
C LEU A 135 -6.19 -1.55 -24.28
N GLU A 136 -5.57 -0.61 -25.00
CA GLU A 136 -4.49 -0.92 -25.93
C GLU A 136 -3.33 -1.63 -25.21
N PRO A 137 -2.71 -2.65 -25.84
CA PRO A 137 -1.56 -3.34 -25.28
C PRO A 137 -0.37 -2.38 -25.18
N ARG A 138 0.20 -2.30 -23.98
CA ARG A 138 1.32 -1.45 -23.59
C ARG A 138 2.15 -2.15 -22.51
N PRO A 139 3.44 -1.82 -22.34
CA PRO A 139 4.24 -2.34 -21.23
C PRO A 139 3.56 -2.14 -19.88
N ARG A 140 3.53 -3.21 -19.09
CA ARG A 140 2.85 -3.33 -17.80
C ARG A 140 3.80 -2.96 -16.68
N ILE A 141 3.53 -1.85 -16.01
CA ILE A 141 4.42 -1.26 -15.02
C ILE A 141 3.86 -1.49 -13.63
N LEU A 142 4.65 -2.15 -12.78
CA LEU A 142 4.38 -2.24 -11.35
C LEU A 142 5.05 -1.08 -10.63
N ILE A 143 4.34 -0.42 -9.72
CA ILE A 143 4.90 0.62 -8.86
C ILE A 143 5.19 0.07 -7.46
N THR A 144 6.41 0.28 -6.96
CA THR A 144 6.80 0.04 -5.57
C THR A 144 7.31 1.34 -4.92
N GLY A 145 7.65 1.28 -3.63
CA GLY A 145 8.24 2.39 -2.90
C GLY A 145 7.29 3.07 -1.93
N CYS A 146 7.39 4.40 -1.87
CA CYS A 146 6.56 5.25 -1.04
C CYS A 146 5.08 5.19 -1.46
N PRO A 147 4.13 5.45 -0.54
CA PRO A 147 2.71 5.54 -0.88
C PRO A 147 2.47 6.67 -1.89
N ILE A 148 1.57 6.42 -2.84
CA ILE A 148 1.15 7.39 -3.86
C ILE A 148 -0.25 7.89 -3.54
N GLY A 149 -0.46 9.19 -3.67
CA GLY A 149 -1.75 9.86 -3.53
C GLY A 149 -1.60 11.38 -3.69
N GLY A 150 -2.69 12.06 -4.02
CA GLY A 150 -2.66 13.51 -4.25
C GLY A 150 -1.65 13.89 -5.33
N ALA A 151 -0.76 14.84 -5.02
CA ALA A 151 0.21 15.34 -5.99
C ALA A 151 1.24 14.29 -6.48
N ALA A 152 1.49 13.22 -5.72
CA ALA A 152 2.38 12.15 -6.15
C ALA A 152 1.79 11.27 -7.28
N GLU A 153 0.48 11.39 -7.57
CA GLU A 153 -0.19 10.75 -8.71
C GLU A 153 0.43 11.16 -10.06
N LYS A 154 1.19 12.26 -10.10
CA LYS A 154 1.92 12.69 -11.31
C LYS A 154 2.81 11.60 -11.93
N VAL A 155 3.36 10.69 -11.11
CA VAL A 155 4.17 9.57 -11.62
C VAL A 155 3.31 8.57 -12.38
N VAL A 156 2.12 8.25 -11.88
CA VAL A 156 1.15 7.37 -12.56
C VAL A 156 0.78 7.96 -13.90
N ARG A 157 0.44 9.26 -13.90
CA ARG A 157 0.09 9.98 -15.13
C ARG A 157 1.25 9.97 -16.14
N ALA A 158 2.47 10.26 -15.69
CA ALA A 158 3.65 10.23 -16.56
C ALA A 158 3.87 8.85 -17.20
N ILE A 159 3.65 7.75 -16.47
CA ILE A 159 3.76 6.39 -17.02
C ILE A 159 2.71 6.13 -18.09
N GLU A 160 1.45 6.45 -17.80
CA GLU A 160 0.33 6.14 -18.70
C GLU A 160 0.30 7.02 -19.96
N GLU A 161 0.71 8.29 -19.83
CA GLU A 161 0.83 9.23 -20.96
C GLU A 161 2.01 8.89 -21.87
N ASN A 162 3.08 8.26 -21.35
CA ASN A 162 4.26 7.88 -22.13
C ASN A 162 4.24 6.43 -22.61
N GLY A 163 3.07 5.79 -22.66
CA GLY A 163 2.88 4.53 -23.36
C GLY A 163 3.01 3.28 -22.51
N GLY A 164 3.01 3.37 -21.18
CA GLY A 164 2.87 2.23 -20.26
C GLY A 164 1.46 2.10 -19.70
N TRP A 165 1.19 1.01 -18.99
CA TRP A 165 0.05 0.90 -18.08
C TRP A 165 0.53 0.60 -16.68
N VAL A 166 0.12 1.39 -15.69
CA VAL A 166 0.32 1.00 -14.29
C VAL A 166 -0.66 -0.12 -13.98
N VAL A 167 -0.16 -1.29 -13.58
CA VAL A 167 -1.01 -2.47 -13.34
C VAL A 167 -1.20 -2.77 -11.86
N GLY A 168 -0.33 -2.25 -10.99
CA GLY A 168 -0.44 -2.44 -9.55
C GLY A 168 0.50 -1.54 -8.74
N TYR A 169 0.23 -1.48 -7.44
CA TYR A 169 0.95 -0.70 -6.43
C TYR A 169 1.33 -1.60 -5.26
N GLU A 170 2.61 -1.95 -5.13
CA GLU A 170 3.12 -2.74 -4.01
C GLU A 170 3.10 -1.96 -2.67
N ASN A 171 3.00 -0.63 -2.74
CA ASN A 171 3.12 0.27 -1.59
C ASN A 171 1.88 0.32 -0.66
N CYS A 172 1.94 1.19 0.36
CA CYS A 172 0.90 1.34 1.38
C CYS A 172 -0.45 1.91 0.86
N THR A 173 -0.52 2.39 -0.38
CA THR A 173 -1.80 2.77 -0.99
C THR A 173 -2.49 1.58 -1.66
N GLY A 174 -1.73 0.56 -2.07
CA GLY A 174 -2.25 -0.63 -2.75
C GLY A 174 -2.13 -1.90 -1.92
N ALA A 175 -1.27 -2.81 -2.37
CA ALA A 175 -1.21 -4.19 -1.90
C ALA A 175 -0.90 -4.33 -0.40
N LYS A 176 0.04 -3.54 0.15
CA LYS A 176 0.38 -3.56 1.59
C LYS A 176 -0.82 -3.28 2.50
N ALA A 177 -1.79 -2.49 2.02
CA ALA A 177 -2.97 -2.14 2.81
C ALA A 177 -4.12 -3.16 2.66
N THR A 178 -4.19 -3.87 1.54
CA THR A 178 -5.40 -4.56 1.08
C THR A 178 -5.28 -6.09 1.04
N GLU A 179 -4.12 -6.65 0.71
CA GLU A 179 -3.99 -8.08 0.37
C GLU A 179 -4.09 -9.02 1.58
N ARG A 180 -3.68 -8.56 2.78
CA ARG A 180 -3.62 -9.40 3.99
C ARG A 180 -4.74 -9.11 4.98
N CYS A 181 -5.55 -10.14 5.27
CA CYS A 181 -6.57 -10.10 6.31
C CYS A 181 -6.00 -10.39 7.71
N VAL A 182 -6.72 -9.95 8.74
CA VAL A 182 -6.48 -10.36 10.14
C VAL A 182 -7.09 -11.75 10.32
N ALA A 183 -6.47 -12.65 11.09
CA ALA A 183 -7.11 -13.93 11.42
C ALA A 183 -8.41 -13.68 12.22
N GLU A 184 -9.51 -14.34 11.84
CA GLU A 184 -10.82 -14.18 12.50
C GLU A 184 -10.97 -15.09 13.74
N GLU A 185 -10.09 -16.09 13.87
CA GLU A 185 -10.03 -17.06 14.96
C GLU A 185 -8.82 -16.80 15.89
N GLY A 186 -8.86 -17.35 17.10
CA GLY A 186 -7.80 -17.20 18.10
C GLY A 186 -7.90 -15.90 18.93
N ASP A 187 -6.81 -15.52 19.58
CA ASP A 187 -6.70 -14.27 20.36
C ASP A 187 -6.68 -13.05 19.40
N VAL A 188 -7.58 -12.10 19.62
CA VAL A 188 -7.75 -10.96 18.71
C VAL A 188 -6.52 -10.06 18.65
N TYR A 189 -5.82 -9.91 19.78
CA TYR A 189 -4.65 -9.05 19.86
C TYR A 189 -3.44 -9.70 19.19
N ASP A 190 -3.27 -11.01 19.33
CA ASP A 190 -2.28 -11.77 18.56
C ASP A 190 -2.55 -11.65 17.06
N ALA A 191 -3.79 -11.88 16.62
CA ALA A 191 -4.17 -11.78 15.21
C ALA A 191 -3.90 -10.38 14.62
N LEU A 192 -4.25 -9.31 15.37
CA LEU A 192 -3.95 -7.93 14.97
C LEU A 192 -2.43 -7.68 14.92
N THR A 193 -1.70 -8.13 15.95
CA THR A 193 -0.25 -7.98 16.03
C THR A 193 0.42 -8.59 14.81
N ASP A 194 0.09 -9.85 14.52
CA ASP A 194 0.68 -10.61 13.42
C ASP A 194 0.37 -9.99 12.07
N LYS A 195 -0.87 -9.54 11.84
CA LYS A 195 -1.26 -8.88 10.58
C LYS A 195 -0.50 -7.58 10.32
N TYR A 196 -0.28 -6.76 11.34
CA TYR A 196 0.33 -5.44 11.15
C TYR A 196 1.86 -5.49 11.11
N LEU A 197 2.49 -6.42 11.83
CA LEU A 197 3.93 -6.71 11.68
C LEU A 197 4.27 -7.41 10.36
N ALA A 198 3.27 -8.02 9.72
CA ALA A 198 3.34 -8.64 8.41
C ALA A 198 3.38 -7.65 7.21
N ILE A 199 3.43 -6.33 7.46
CA ILE A 199 3.52 -5.33 6.40
C ILE A 199 4.99 -5.04 6.12
N GLY A 200 5.43 -5.31 4.88
CA GLY A 200 6.80 -5.04 4.41
C GLY A 200 7.13 -3.56 4.22
N CYS A 201 7.13 -2.78 5.29
CA CYS A 201 7.56 -1.37 5.29
C CYS A 201 9.09 -1.27 5.37
N SER A 202 9.69 -0.31 4.66
CA SER A 202 11.14 -0.06 4.71
C SER A 202 11.68 0.38 6.09
N CYS A 203 10.80 0.64 7.06
CA CYS A 203 11.18 0.92 8.44
C CYS A 203 11.45 -0.36 9.27
N ILE A 204 11.16 -1.55 8.73
CA ILE A 204 11.44 -2.84 9.38
C ILE A 204 12.74 -3.41 8.81
N SER A 205 13.56 -4.05 9.65
CA SER A 205 14.81 -4.70 9.24
C SER A 205 15.01 -6.04 9.97
N PRO A 206 15.32 -7.14 9.24
CA PRO A 206 15.30 -7.26 7.78
C PRO A 206 13.86 -7.19 7.22
N ASN A 207 13.71 -6.88 5.92
CA ASN A 207 12.42 -6.63 5.28
C ASN A 207 12.08 -7.65 4.17
N ASP A 208 12.28 -8.94 4.45
CA ASP A 208 12.07 -10.00 3.46
C ASP A 208 10.62 -10.09 2.99
N GLN A 209 9.65 -9.65 3.82
CA GLN A 209 8.23 -9.60 3.46
C GLN A 209 7.95 -8.67 2.28
N ARG A 210 8.68 -7.54 2.17
CA ARG A 210 8.57 -6.64 1.01
C ARG A 210 9.04 -7.34 -0.26
N LEU A 211 10.15 -8.07 -0.19
CA LEU A 211 10.71 -8.80 -1.32
C LEU A 211 9.77 -9.93 -1.79
N GLN A 212 9.17 -10.66 -0.84
CA GLN A 212 8.19 -11.71 -1.13
C GLN A 212 6.94 -11.16 -1.81
N LEU A 213 6.35 -10.09 -1.26
CA LEU A 213 5.17 -9.44 -1.85
C LEU A 213 5.49 -8.91 -3.24
N LEU A 214 6.65 -8.27 -3.43
CA LEU A 214 7.06 -7.75 -4.72
C LEU A 214 7.22 -8.87 -5.77
N SER A 215 7.85 -10.00 -5.41
CA SER A 215 7.92 -11.17 -6.32
C SER A 215 6.55 -11.69 -6.70
N GLN A 216 5.67 -11.89 -5.71
CA GLN A 216 4.31 -12.35 -5.95
C GLN A 216 3.58 -11.41 -6.92
N MET A 217 3.69 -10.11 -6.71
CA MET A 217 3.03 -9.13 -7.55
C MET A 217 3.61 -9.06 -8.96
N VAL A 218 4.93 -9.20 -9.13
CA VAL A 218 5.56 -9.28 -10.44
C VAL A 218 4.93 -10.38 -11.30
N GLU A 219 4.74 -11.56 -10.70
CA GLU A 219 4.15 -12.72 -11.38
C GLU A 219 2.65 -12.53 -11.61
N GLU A 220 1.88 -12.22 -10.57
CA GLU A 220 0.42 -12.10 -10.64
C GLU A 220 -0.05 -10.97 -11.57
N TYR A 221 0.67 -9.85 -11.57
CA TYR A 221 0.36 -8.69 -12.41
C TYR A 221 1.08 -8.70 -13.75
N GLN A 222 1.93 -9.72 -14.01
CA GLN A 222 2.64 -9.89 -15.27
C GLN A 222 3.39 -8.60 -15.65
N ALA A 223 4.24 -8.12 -14.73
CA ALA A 223 4.93 -6.84 -14.91
C ALA A 223 6.06 -6.97 -15.92
N ASP A 224 6.13 -6.04 -16.88
CA ASP A 224 7.23 -5.89 -17.84
C ASP A 224 8.35 -5.02 -17.27
N GLY A 225 8.05 -4.17 -16.28
CA GLY A 225 9.03 -3.35 -15.58
C GLY A 225 8.52 -2.84 -14.24
N VAL A 226 9.45 -2.46 -13.37
CA VAL A 226 9.14 -1.91 -12.04
C VAL A 226 9.69 -0.50 -11.90
N ILE A 227 8.85 0.42 -11.43
CA ILE A 227 9.26 1.78 -11.06
C ILE A 227 9.14 1.94 -9.54
N ASP A 228 10.25 2.20 -8.87
CA ASP A 228 10.31 2.51 -7.43
C ASP A 228 10.20 4.02 -7.23
N VAL A 229 9.08 4.44 -6.63
CA VAL A 229 8.80 5.84 -6.35
C VAL A 229 9.27 6.18 -4.94
N ILE A 230 10.23 7.09 -4.86
CA ILE A 230 10.84 7.53 -3.62
C ILE A 230 10.44 9.00 -3.41
N LEU A 231 9.78 9.28 -2.29
CA LEU A 231 9.53 10.68 -1.92
C LEU A 231 10.83 11.30 -1.41
N GLN A 232 11.10 12.55 -1.78
CA GLN A 232 12.22 13.31 -1.27
C GLN A 232 12.25 13.25 0.27
N ALA A 233 13.45 13.08 0.83
CA ALA A 233 13.71 12.87 2.26
C ALA A 233 13.17 11.55 2.86
N CYS A 234 12.66 10.62 2.05
CA CYS A 234 12.29 9.28 2.51
C CYS A 234 13.50 8.32 2.52
N HIS A 235 14.36 8.47 3.53
CA HIS A 235 15.64 7.73 3.62
C HIS A 235 15.48 6.21 3.59
N THR A 236 14.52 5.64 4.32
CA THR A 236 14.40 4.17 4.44
C THR A 236 14.08 3.52 3.09
N TYR A 237 13.14 4.08 2.33
CA TYR A 237 12.85 3.61 0.96
C TYR A 237 14.01 3.88 0.01
N ALA A 238 14.67 5.04 0.11
CA ALA A 238 15.81 5.39 -0.74
C ALA A 238 17.00 4.43 -0.56
N VAL A 239 17.33 4.06 0.68
CA VAL A 239 18.42 3.12 0.97
C VAL A 239 18.06 1.70 0.55
N GLU A 240 16.82 1.26 0.79
CA GLU A 240 16.35 -0.09 0.46
C GLU A 240 16.21 -0.32 -1.06
N SER A 241 16.07 0.74 -1.87
CA SER A 241 15.93 0.68 -3.33
C SER A 241 17.05 -0.11 -4.03
N LEU A 242 18.28 -0.15 -3.49
CA LEU A 242 19.34 -1.00 -4.04
C LEU A 242 19.03 -2.50 -3.88
N ALA A 243 18.46 -2.90 -2.74
CA ALA A 243 18.07 -4.29 -2.49
C ALA A 243 16.91 -4.69 -3.43
N ILE A 244 15.94 -3.78 -3.62
CA ILE A 244 14.83 -3.98 -4.57
C ILE A 244 15.34 -4.18 -5.99
N LYS A 245 16.24 -3.30 -6.46
CA LYS A 245 16.86 -3.43 -7.79
C LYS A 245 17.56 -4.77 -7.98
N ARG A 246 18.36 -5.19 -6.99
CA ARG A 246 19.09 -6.47 -7.05
C ARG A 246 18.14 -7.65 -7.07
N HIS A 247 17.12 -7.64 -6.21
CA HIS A 247 16.11 -8.69 -6.13
C HIS A 247 15.38 -8.88 -7.46
N LEU A 248 14.86 -7.80 -8.05
CA LEU A 248 14.17 -7.86 -9.33
C LEU A 248 15.06 -8.36 -10.47
N ARG A 249 16.32 -7.90 -10.53
CA ARG A 249 17.26 -8.34 -11.56
C ARG A 249 17.67 -9.81 -11.39
N GLN A 250 17.87 -10.27 -10.15
CA GLN A 250 18.36 -11.62 -9.89
C GLN A 250 17.28 -12.69 -9.94
N GLN A 251 16.06 -12.37 -9.47
CA GLN A 251 14.97 -13.34 -9.35
C GLN A 251 14.03 -13.33 -10.56
N HIS A 252 13.87 -12.17 -11.21
CA HIS A 252 12.86 -11.98 -12.26
C HIS A 252 13.43 -11.48 -13.59
N ASP A 253 14.73 -11.17 -13.64
CA ASP A 253 15.40 -10.51 -14.78
C ASP A 253 14.72 -9.20 -15.25
N LEU A 254 13.94 -8.56 -14.37
CA LEU A 254 13.10 -7.42 -14.77
C LEU A 254 13.84 -6.07 -14.78
N PRO A 255 13.54 -5.21 -15.77
CA PRO A 255 13.91 -3.80 -15.75
C PRO A 255 13.41 -3.05 -14.51
N TYR A 256 14.25 -2.17 -13.99
CA TYR A 256 13.99 -1.40 -12.79
C TYR A 256 14.45 0.05 -12.93
N MET A 257 13.61 1.00 -12.51
CA MET A 257 13.97 2.41 -12.39
C MET A 257 13.51 2.99 -11.05
N ALA A 258 14.41 3.66 -10.35
CA ALA A 258 14.07 4.48 -9.19
C ALA A 258 13.81 5.93 -9.60
N ILE A 259 12.70 6.50 -9.16
CA ILE A 259 12.33 7.91 -9.35
C ILE A 259 12.22 8.55 -7.98
N GLU A 260 13.07 9.55 -7.72
CA GLU A 260 12.90 10.42 -6.56
C GLU A 260 12.10 11.65 -6.96
N THR A 261 11.09 12.01 -6.17
CA THR A 261 10.15 13.09 -6.49
C THR A 261 9.52 13.70 -5.24
N ASP A 262 8.88 14.86 -5.38
CA ASP A 262 8.12 15.54 -4.33
C ASP A 262 6.65 15.76 -4.75
N TYR A 263 5.93 16.63 -4.04
CA TYR A 263 4.55 17.00 -4.37
C TYR A 263 4.45 18.21 -5.32
N SER A 264 5.56 18.82 -5.72
CA SER A 264 5.56 19.93 -6.66
C SER A 264 5.30 19.44 -8.09
N THR A 265 5.03 20.37 -9.01
CA THR A 265 4.97 20.06 -10.46
C THR A 265 6.27 20.42 -11.18
N ALA A 266 7.33 20.79 -10.45
CA ALA A 266 8.55 21.35 -11.03
C ALA A 266 9.37 20.32 -11.82
N ASP A 267 9.29 19.05 -11.45
CA ASP A 267 10.05 17.94 -12.04
C ASP A 267 9.31 17.18 -13.14
N LEU A 268 8.08 17.59 -13.52
CA LEU A 268 7.25 16.86 -14.48
C LEU A 268 7.94 16.61 -15.83
N GLY A 269 8.69 17.59 -16.35
CA GLY A 269 9.41 17.44 -17.61
C GLY A 269 10.51 16.39 -17.52
N GLN A 270 11.31 16.43 -16.45
CA GLN A 270 12.37 15.44 -16.21
C GLN A 270 11.79 14.04 -15.99
N LEU A 271 10.70 13.95 -15.21
CA LEU A 271 9.97 12.73 -14.95
C LEU A 271 9.48 12.09 -16.25
N SER A 272 8.83 12.87 -17.11
CA SER A 272 8.35 12.40 -18.40
C SER A 272 9.47 11.82 -19.24
N THR A 273 10.57 12.55 -19.47
CA THR A 273 11.69 12.08 -20.30
C THR A 273 12.29 10.77 -19.78
N ARG A 274 12.47 10.63 -18.46
CA ARG A 274 13.03 9.42 -17.85
C ARG A 274 12.08 8.23 -18.00
N VAL A 275 10.78 8.46 -17.83
CA VAL A 275 9.75 7.44 -17.98
C VAL A 275 9.61 7.00 -19.43
N THR A 276 9.64 7.92 -20.40
CA THR A 276 9.66 7.59 -21.83
C THR A 276 10.83 6.67 -22.17
N ALA A 277 12.05 7.06 -21.77
CA ALA A 277 13.25 6.26 -22.05
C ALA A 277 13.21 4.88 -21.37
N PHE A 278 12.59 4.77 -20.20
CA PHE A 278 12.40 3.48 -19.53
C PHE A 278 11.41 2.60 -20.29
N ILE A 279 10.29 3.15 -20.73
CA ILE A 279 9.25 2.42 -21.48
C ILE A 279 9.76 1.98 -22.85
N GLU A 280 10.53 2.82 -23.56
CA GLU A 280 11.13 2.48 -24.87
C GLU A 280 12.15 1.33 -24.80
N MET A 281 12.67 1.02 -23.61
CA MET A 281 13.61 -0.08 -23.38
C MET A 281 12.91 -1.42 -23.12
N LEU A 282 11.63 -1.42 -22.76
CA LEU A 282 10.84 -2.63 -22.46
C LEU A 282 10.36 -3.32 -23.74
#